data_AF-A0A836S7U4-F1
#
_entry.id   AF-A0A836S7U4-F1
#
_cell.length_a   1.000
_cell.length_b   1.000
_cell.length_c   1.000
_cell.angle_alpha   90.00
_cell.angle_beta   90.00
_cell.angle_gamma   90.00
#
_symmetry.space_group_name_H-M   'P 1'
#
loop_
_entity.id
_entity.type
_entity.pdbx_description
1 polymer ?
#
loop_
_entity_poly.entity_id
_entity_poly.type
_entity_poly.pdbx_seq_one_letter_code
_entity_poly.pdbx_strand_id
1 'polypeptide(L)'
;MTILKASKLHFEFSSQWIVCEYDNDPNGFYRQTVQKCQEIGAVDFIATNGNLMLWIEVTNFRSYHTEFRSRLLAQEPAEVVECRQQCSDKHDVKIIRSKAWIINEVVKKVCGTFFGLALARREDDATLKPHIEALDRKLPIIIVLFLHLDAQLEAVQNFESMAWRFKTQLEQQLRFLRVSVQVENSFTLPENAGWKLKE
;
A
#
# COMPACT_ATOMS: atom_id res chain seq x y z
N MET A 1 5.04 -7.68 22.04
CA MET A 1 4.08 -6.78 21.39
C MET A 1 4.88 -5.64 20.81
N THR A 2 4.58 -5.24 19.57
CA THR A 2 5.31 -4.18 18.85
C THR A 2 4.31 -3.18 18.30
N ILE A 3 4.60 -1.89 18.39
CA ILE A 3 3.74 -0.83 17.86
C ILE A 3 4.51 -0.07 16.78
N LEU A 4 3.95 -0.02 15.57
CA LEU A 4 4.47 0.73 14.44
C LEU A 4 3.56 1.92 14.12
N LYS A 5 4.10 2.94 13.44
CA LYS A 5 3.34 4.14 13.09
C LYS A 5 3.34 4.36 11.59
N ALA A 6 2.17 4.67 11.03
CA ALA A 6 2.06 5.22 9.68
C ALA A 6 1.07 6.37 9.70
N SER A 7 1.47 7.51 9.15
CA SER A 7 0.71 8.75 9.21
C SER A 7 0.34 9.13 10.66
N LYS A 8 -0.96 9.14 11.01
CA LYS A 8 -1.47 9.41 12.37
C LYS A 8 -1.95 8.15 13.09
N LEU A 9 -1.76 6.98 12.49
CA LEU A 9 -2.25 5.71 12.98
C LEU A 9 -1.16 4.92 13.70
N HIS A 10 -1.58 4.17 14.71
CA HIS A 10 -0.73 3.29 15.50
C HIS A 10 -1.20 1.85 15.27
N PHE A 11 -0.31 1.01 14.77
CA PHE A 11 -0.59 -0.39 14.48
C PHE A 11 0.10 -1.25 15.54
N GLU A 12 -0.69 -2.00 16.29
CA GLU A 12 -0.23 -2.88 17.34
C GLU A 12 -0.18 -4.32 16.82
N PHE A 13 0.99 -4.94 16.87
CA PHE A 13 1.22 -6.34 16.50
C PHE A 13 1.50 -7.19 17.75
N SER A 14 0.85 -8.35 17.81
CA SER A 14 1.10 -9.36 18.84
C SER A 14 2.51 -9.95 18.72
N SER A 15 3.02 -10.55 19.80
CA SER A 15 4.40 -11.08 19.88
C SER A 15 4.73 -12.22 18.91
N GLN A 16 3.73 -12.82 18.26
CA GLN A 16 3.94 -13.83 17.22
C GLN A 16 4.46 -13.24 15.90
N TRP A 17 4.35 -11.92 15.73
CA TRP A 17 4.80 -11.22 14.54
C TRP A 17 6.19 -10.62 14.75
N ILE A 18 7.06 -10.87 13.79
CA ILE A 18 8.28 -10.09 13.57
C ILE A 18 7.90 -9.01 12.56
N VAL A 19 8.10 -7.74 12.91
CA VAL A 19 7.62 -6.59 12.13
C VAL A 19 8.69 -5.51 12.02
N CYS A 20 8.70 -4.78 10.90
CA CYS A 20 9.50 -3.57 10.75
C CYS A 20 8.79 -2.51 9.90
N GLU A 21 9.11 -1.23 10.18
CA GLU A 21 8.80 -0.12 9.27
C GLU A 21 9.77 -0.19 8.09
N TYR A 22 9.26 -0.56 6.93
CA TYR A 22 10.10 -0.96 5.81
C TYR A 22 10.49 0.22 4.93
N ASP A 23 9.54 1.10 4.57
CA ASP A 23 9.84 2.23 3.70
C ASP A 23 10.31 3.49 4.45
N ASN A 24 10.11 3.60 5.77
CA ASN A 24 10.28 4.86 6.51
C ASN A 24 11.23 4.83 7.71
N ASP A 25 11.87 3.70 8.02
CA ASP A 25 12.96 3.67 9.01
C ASP A 25 14.20 4.37 8.44
N PRO A 26 14.64 5.53 8.97
CA PRO A 26 15.83 6.23 8.47
C PRO A 26 17.12 5.41 8.58
N ASN A 27 17.17 4.45 9.49
CA ASN A 27 18.28 3.54 9.68
C ASN A 27 18.05 2.17 9.02
N GLY A 28 16.88 1.95 8.42
CA GLY A 28 16.51 0.71 7.78
C GLY A 28 17.24 0.50 6.45
N PHE A 29 17.47 -0.76 6.12
CA PHE A 29 18.17 -1.18 4.89
C PHE A 29 17.57 -0.53 3.64
N TYR A 30 16.24 -0.47 3.53
CA TYR A 30 15.57 0.10 2.36
C TYR A 30 15.93 1.57 2.14
N ARG A 31 15.86 2.41 3.18
CA ARG A 31 16.20 3.85 3.11
C ARG A 31 17.68 4.06 2.82
N GLN A 32 18.55 3.26 3.44
CA GLN A 32 20.00 3.43 3.31
C GLN A 32 20.54 2.96 1.96
N THR A 33 19.94 1.93 1.37
CA THR A 33 20.50 1.23 0.21
C THR A 33 19.60 1.35 -1.02
N VAL A 34 18.32 1.06 -0.89
CA VAL A 34 17.40 0.87 -2.03
C VAL A 34 16.80 2.17 -2.52
N GLN A 35 16.34 3.05 -1.62
CA GLN A 35 15.65 4.28 -2.00
C GLN A 35 16.52 5.28 -2.78
N LYS A 36 17.86 5.10 -2.74
CA LYS A 36 18.80 5.86 -3.59
C LYS A 36 18.56 5.62 -5.08
N CYS A 37 17.96 4.48 -5.45
CA CYS A 37 17.45 4.24 -6.80
C CYS A 37 16.15 5.04 -6.98
N GLN A 38 16.18 6.02 -7.88
CA GLN A 38 15.00 6.85 -8.18
C GLN A 38 13.80 5.98 -8.56
N GLU A 39 12.61 6.40 -8.13
CA GLU A 39 11.29 5.80 -8.44
C GLU A 39 10.97 4.42 -7.83
N ILE A 40 11.86 3.84 -7.01
CA ILE A 40 11.52 2.62 -6.27
C ILE A 40 10.81 3.02 -4.98
N GLY A 41 9.53 2.65 -4.89
CA GLY A 41 8.72 2.74 -3.67
C GLY A 41 8.66 1.39 -2.95
N ALA A 42 8.31 1.42 -1.68
CA ALA A 42 8.12 0.24 -0.85
C ALA A 42 6.83 0.38 -0.03
N VAL A 43 6.34 -0.75 0.48
CA VAL A 43 5.21 -0.76 1.42
C VAL A 43 5.65 -0.20 2.78
N ASP A 44 4.71 0.39 3.52
CA ASP A 44 5.01 0.96 4.84
C ASP A 44 5.57 -0.08 5.82
N PHE A 45 4.95 -1.26 5.91
CA PHE A 45 5.34 -2.31 6.84
C PHE A 45 5.50 -3.67 6.17
N ILE A 46 6.44 -4.45 6.69
CA ILE A 46 6.44 -5.90 6.50
C ILE A 46 6.31 -6.59 7.84
N ALA A 47 5.49 -7.63 7.88
CA ALA A 47 5.28 -8.46 9.05
C ALA A 47 5.38 -9.94 8.64
N THR A 48 5.92 -10.77 9.51
CA THR A 48 6.05 -12.20 9.26
C THR A 48 5.82 -12.96 10.54
N ASN A 49 5.07 -14.05 10.44
CA ASN A 49 4.96 -15.05 11.47
C ASN A 49 5.41 -16.41 10.90
N GLY A 50 5.40 -17.47 11.71
CA GLY A 50 5.85 -18.79 11.27
C GLY A 50 5.05 -19.42 10.11
N ASN A 51 3.92 -18.83 9.73
CA ASN A 51 2.95 -19.36 8.78
C ASN A 51 2.78 -18.51 7.52
N LEU A 52 2.90 -17.18 7.60
CA LEU A 52 2.64 -16.27 6.49
C LEU A 52 3.37 -14.92 6.63
N MET A 53 3.38 -14.15 5.55
CA MET A 53 3.91 -12.80 5.46
C MET A 53 2.79 -11.80 5.16
N LEU A 54 2.84 -10.63 5.78
CA LEU A 54 2.01 -9.48 5.45
C LEU A 54 2.90 -8.36 4.90
N TRP A 55 2.53 -7.81 3.75
CA TRP A 55 3.11 -6.57 3.22
C TRP A 55 2.01 -5.52 3.22
N ILE A 56 2.18 -4.50 4.07
CA ILE A 56 1.10 -3.61 4.46
C ILE A 56 1.40 -2.21 3.93
N GLU A 57 0.51 -1.71 3.08
CA GLU A 57 0.51 -0.34 2.60
C GLU A 57 -0.67 0.41 3.25
N VAL A 58 -0.38 1.52 3.91
CA VAL A 58 -1.33 2.38 4.61
C VAL A 58 -1.58 3.62 3.77
N THR A 59 -2.74 3.70 3.14
CA THR A 59 -3.11 4.82 2.29
C THR A 59 -4.26 5.61 2.89
N ASN A 60 -4.11 6.94 2.97
CA ASN A 60 -5.24 7.82 3.20
C ASN A 60 -6.00 8.01 1.88
N PHE A 61 -7.20 7.45 1.81
CA PHE A 61 -8.01 7.43 0.60
C PHE A 61 -8.41 8.84 0.11
N ARG A 62 -8.52 9.84 1.00
CA ARG A 62 -8.95 11.21 0.64
C ARG A 62 -7.80 12.20 0.51
N SER A 63 -6.79 12.20 1.40
CA SER A 63 -5.68 13.16 1.27
C SER A 63 -4.93 12.97 -0.03
N TYR A 64 -4.92 11.76 -0.59
CA TYR A 64 -4.39 11.48 -1.92
C TYR A 64 -5.14 12.19 -3.07
N HIS A 65 -6.46 12.39 -2.96
CA HIS A 65 -7.21 13.18 -3.93
C HIS A 65 -6.80 14.66 -3.95
N THR A 66 -6.29 15.17 -2.82
CA THR A 66 -5.87 16.56 -2.64
C THR A 66 -4.35 16.78 -2.79
N GLU A 67 -3.50 15.92 -2.27
CA GLU A 67 -2.03 16.04 -2.33
C GLU A 67 -1.49 15.77 -3.74
N PHE A 68 -2.17 14.93 -4.53
CA PHE A 68 -1.84 14.74 -5.95
C PHE A 68 -2.56 15.70 -6.89
N ARG A 69 -3.30 16.70 -6.36
CA ARG A 69 -3.51 17.94 -7.14
C ARG A 69 -2.18 18.66 -7.37
N SER A 70 -1.19 18.49 -6.50
CA SER A 70 0.09 19.22 -6.57
C SER A 70 1.01 18.79 -7.73
N ARG A 71 0.70 17.68 -8.41
CA ARG A 71 1.37 17.33 -9.69
C ARG A 71 0.66 17.90 -10.91
N LEU A 72 -0.51 18.51 -10.72
CA LEU A 72 -1.03 19.48 -11.67
C LEU A 72 -0.27 20.76 -11.37
N LEU A 73 0.47 21.25 -12.36
CA LEU A 73 1.06 22.57 -12.38
C LEU A 73 0.08 23.60 -11.77
N ALA A 74 0.60 24.67 -11.17
CA ALA A 74 -0.22 25.74 -10.60
C ALA A 74 -1.29 26.28 -11.58
N GLN A 75 -1.10 26.04 -12.88
CA GLN A 75 -2.10 26.15 -13.93
C GLN A 75 -2.39 24.79 -14.55
N GLU A 76 -3.67 24.53 -14.82
CA GLU A 76 -4.12 23.37 -15.58
C GLU A 76 -3.47 23.39 -16.99
N PRO A 77 -2.86 22.27 -17.46
CA PRO A 77 -2.24 22.22 -18.79
C PRO A 77 -3.22 22.59 -19.90
N ALA A 78 -2.75 23.30 -20.93
CA ALA A 78 -3.59 23.82 -22.00
C ALA A 78 -4.39 22.72 -22.70
N GLU A 79 -3.82 21.53 -22.81
CA GLU A 79 -4.42 20.34 -23.42
C GLU A 79 -5.64 19.83 -22.63
N VAL A 80 -5.64 19.98 -21.29
CA VAL A 80 -6.75 19.59 -20.43
C VAL A 80 -7.89 20.61 -20.51
N VAL A 81 -7.55 21.90 -20.59
CA VAL A 81 -8.52 22.99 -20.80
C VAL A 81 -9.19 22.83 -22.16
N GLU A 82 -8.41 22.59 -23.21
CA GLU A 82 -8.89 22.38 -24.58
C GLU A 82 -9.81 21.15 -24.67
N CYS A 83 -9.40 20.01 -24.10
CA CYS A 83 -10.22 18.80 -24.07
C CYS A 83 -11.56 19.02 -23.33
N ARG A 84 -11.55 19.78 -22.22
CA ARG A 84 -12.78 20.12 -21.49
C ARG A 84 -13.71 21.00 -22.31
N GLN A 85 -13.17 22.01 -23.01
CA GLN A 85 -13.96 22.88 -23.89
C GLN A 85 -14.51 22.13 -25.10
N GLN A 86 -13.77 21.18 -25.66
CA GLN A 86 -14.25 20.32 -26.73
C GLN A 86 -15.31 19.32 -26.27
N CYS A 87 -15.31 18.97 -24.97
CA CYS A 87 -16.27 18.06 -24.37
C CYS A 87 -17.47 18.75 -23.71
N SER A 88 -17.44 20.08 -23.50
CA SER A 88 -18.55 20.82 -22.88
C SER A 88 -19.82 20.87 -23.75
N ASP A 89 -19.67 20.71 -25.07
CA ASP A 89 -20.80 20.64 -26.00
C ASP A 89 -21.46 19.24 -26.02
N LYS A 90 -20.84 18.24 -25.38
CA LYS A 90 -21.35 16.87 -25.29
C LYS A 90 -21.79 16.62 -23.85
N HIS A 91 -23.08 16.81 -23.58
CA HIS A 91 -23.69 16.71 -22.24
C HIS A 91 -23.57 15.32 -21.57
N ASP A 92 -22.98 14.33 -22.26
CA ASP A 92 -22.77 12.96 -21.76
C ASP A 92 -21.32 12.62 -21.36
N VAL A 93 -20.36 13.56 -21.46
CA VAL A 93 -18.96 13.27 -21.11
C VAL A 93 -18.71 13.53 -19.63
N LYS A 94 -18.83 12.47 -18.81
CA LYS A 94 -18.42 12.49 -17.40
C LYS A 94 -16.92 12.21 -17.27
N ILE A 95 -16.12 13.23 -16.97
CA ILE A 95 -14.70 13.05 -16.63
C ILE A 95 -14.60 12.44 -15.22
N ILE A 96 -14.38 11.12 -15.16
CA ILE A 96 -14.14 10.39 -13.91
C ILE A 96 -12.63 10.22 -13.75
N ARG A 97 -12.03 10.77 -12.68
CA ARG A 97 -10.63 10.49 -12.37
C ARG A 97 -10.45 9.00 -12.12
N SER A 98 -9.50 8.40 -12.84
CA SER A 98 -9.17 6.99 -12.73
C SER A 98 -8.70 6.65 -11.30
N LYS A 99 -9.51 5.90 -10.56
CA LYS A 99 -9.13 5.27 -9.28
C LYS A 99 -8.01 4.22 -9.44
N ALA A 100 -7.58 3.92 -10.67
CA ALA A 100 -6.55 2.91 -10.95
C ALA A 100 -5.13 3.33 -10.50
N TRP A 101 -4.93 4.61 -10.16
CA TRP A 101 -3.62 5.08 -9.72
C TRP A 101 -3.17 4.47 -8.38
N ILE A 102 -4.06 4.34 -7.38
CA ILE A 102 -3.72 3.71 -6.09
C ILE A 102 -3.26 2.27 -6.31
N ILE A 103 -3.95 1.53 -7.18
CA ILE A 103 -3.59 0.16 -7.54
C ILE A 103 -2.18 0.12 -8.15
N ASN A 104 -1.91 0.99 -9.12
CA ASN A 104 -0.60 1.03 -9.77
C ASN A 104 0.51 1.42 -8.78
N GLU A 105 0.24 2.34 -7.85
CA GLU A 105 1.21 2.73 -6.83
C GLU A 105 1.51 1.57 -5.88
N VAL A 106 0.47 0.90 -5.36
CA VAL A 106 0.64 -0.28 -4.51
C VAL A 106 1.40 -1.37 -5.25
N VAL A 107 1.12 -1.62 -6.53
CA VAL A 107 1.86 -2.59 -7.34
C VAL A 107 3.34 -2.23 -7.44
N LYS A 108 3.66 -0.95 -7.72
CA LYS A 108 5.05 -0.48 -7.73
C LYS A 108 5.74 -0.69 -6.39
N LYS A 109 5.06 -0.36 -5.29
CA LYS A 109 5.58 -0.53 -3.94
C LYS A 109 5.81 -2.00 -3.57
N VAL A 110 4.90 -2.89 -3.95
CA VAL A 110 5.06 -4.34 -3.77
C VAL A 110 6.26 -4.86 -4.55
N CYS A 111 6.42 -4.45 -5.81
CA CYS A 111 7.58 -4.82 -6.62
C CYS A 111 8.90 -4.29 -6.02
N GLY A 112 8.91 -3.03 -5.56
CA GLY A 112 10.08 -2.45 -4.92
C GLY A 112 10.41 -3.09 -3.57
N THR A 113 9.41 -3.54 -2.83
CA THR A 113 9.58 -4.33 -1.59
C THR A 113 10.24 -5.66 -1.89
N PHE A 114 9.76 -6.39 -2.90
CA PHE A 114 10.40 -7.63 -3.32
C PHE A 114 11.86 -7.41 -3.77
N PHE A 115 12.11 -6.36 -4.56
CA PHE A 115 13.46 -6.00 -5.00
C PHE A 115 14.37 -5.67 -3.82
N GLY A 116 13.89 -4.89 -2.86
CA GLY A 116 14.64 -4.54 -1.66
C GLY A 116 14.97 -5.76 -0.79
N LEU A 117 14.04 -6.70 -0.62
CA LEU A 117 14.29 -7.96 0.09
C LEU A 117 15.29 -8.86 -0.66
N ALA A 118 15.25 -8.89 -1.99
CA ALA A 118 16.23 -9.62 -2.80
C ALA A 118 17.64 -9.03 -2.67
N LEU A 119 17.76 -7.70 -2.60
CA LEU A 119 19.03 -7.04 -2.35
C LEU A 119 19.53 -7.26 -0.92
N ALA A 120 18.64 -7.13 0.08
CA ALA A 120 18.96 -7.41 1.48
C ALA A 120 19.49 -8.84 1.68
N ARG A 121 18.89 -9.81 0.99
CA ARG A 121 19.39 -11.19 0.95
C ARG A 121 20.81 -11.27 0.37
N ARG A 122 21.08 -10.55 -0.72
CA ARG A 122 22.40 -10.53 -1.36
C ARG A 122 23.47 -9.93 -0.44
N GLU A 123 23.10 -8.97 0.39
CA GLU A 123 24.00 -8.29 1.33
C GLU A 123 24.03 -8.93 2.73
N ASP A 124 23.29 -10.02 2.95
CA ASP A 124 23.16 -10.71 4.24
C ASP A 124 22.72 -9.77 5.38
N ASP A 125 21.73 -8.91 5.09
CA ASP A 125 21.20 -7.98 6.08
C ASP A 125 20.52 -8.72 7.24
N ALA A 126 21.07 -8.56 8.44
CA ALA A 126 20.60 -9.25 9.63
C ALA A 126 19.21 -8.79 10.10
N THR A 127 18.82 -7.55 9.79
CA THR A 127 17.54 -6.97 10.24
C THR A 127 16.36 -7.53 9.46
N LEU A 128 16.55 -7.80 8.17
CA LEU A 128 15.55 -8.34 7.26
C LEU A 128 15.59 -9.86 7.16
N LYS A 129 16.60 -10.50 7.76
CA LYS A 129 16.79 -11.96 7.74
C LYS A 129 15.54 -12.78 8.03
N PRO A 130 14.72 -12.48 9.07
CA PRO A 130 13.50 -13.26 9.33
C PRO A 130 12.49 -13.21 8.17
N HIS A 131 12.39 -12.08 7.47
CA HIS A 131 11.50 -11.90 6.33
C HIS A 131 12.05 -12.58 5.07
N ILE A 132 13.37 -12.56 4.89
CA ILE A 132 14.06 -13.28 3.81
C ILE A 132 13.90 -14.78 3.98
N GLU A 133 14.09 -15.31 5.18
CA GLU A 133 13.91 -16.72 5.50
C GLU A 133 12.46 -17.19 5.24
N ALA A 134 11.48 -16.33 5.51
CA ALA A 134 10.08 -16.62 5.18
C ALA A 134 9.82 -16.70 3.67
N LEU A 135 10.45 -15.82 2.86
CA LEU A 135 10.41 -15.92 1.40
C LEU A 135 11.07 -17.21 0.90
N ASP A 136 12.20 -17.60 1.48
CA ASP A 136 12.91 -18.84 1.13
C ASP A 136 12.08 -20.09 1.46
N ARG A 137 11.36 -20.05 2.59
CA ARG A 137 10.36 -21.07 2.96
C ARG A 137 9.09 -21.02 2.11
N LYS A 138 8.97 -20.03 1.21
CA LYS A 138 7.80 -19.81 0.35
C LYS A 138 6.51 -19.67 1.15
N LEU A 139 6.58 -19.00 2.30
CA LEU A 139 5.38 -18.71 3.07
C LEU A 139 4.41 -17.85 2.22
N PRO A 140 3.09 -18.04 2.36
CA PRO A 140 2.10 -17.23 1.68
C PRO A 140 2.31 -15.73 1.97
N ILE A 141 2.26 -14.91 0.93
CA ILE A 141 2.35 -13.46 1.03
C ILE A 141 0.94 -12.89 0.87
N ILE A 142 0.51 -12.10 1.85
CA ILE A 142 -0.72 -11.34 1.81
C ILE A 142 -0.37 -9.86 1.70
N ILE A 143 -0.82 -9.23 0.62
CA ILE A 143 -0.75 -7.78 0.48
C ILE A 143 -1.96 -7.19 1.20
N VAL A 144 -1.71 -6.32 2.17
CA VAL A 144 -2.76 -5.59 2.89
C VAL A 144 -2.74 -4.14 2.42
N LEU A 145 -3.77 -3.72 1.70
CA LEU A 145 -4.03 -2.31 1.45
C LEU A 145 -4.93 -1.79 2.58
N PHE A 146 -4.35 -1.11 3.55
CA PHE A 146 -5.08 -0.50 4.64
C PHE A 146 -5.53 0.91 4.26
N LEU A 147 -6.83 1.11 4.13
CA LEU A 147 -7.45 2.39 3.81
C LEU A 147 -7.96 3.04 5.09
N HIS A 148 -7.32 4.11 5.52
CA HIS A 148 -7.88 4.92 6.61
C HIS A 148 -8.94 5.88 6.06
N LEU A 149 -10.17 5.72 6.56
CA LEU A 149 -11.34 6.51 6.20
C LEU A 149 -11.53 7.65 7.21
N ASP A 150 -11.81 8.86 6.73
CA ASP A 150 -12.28 9.96 7.57
C ASP A 150 -13.73 9.66 8.01
N ALA A 151 -14.01 9.79 9.32
CA ALA A 151 -15.26 9.40 9.98
C ALA A 151 -16.54 10.01 9.38
N GLN A 152 -16.39 11.02 8.52
CA GLN A 152 -17.51 11.71 7.90
C GLN A 152 -18.08 11.03 6.64
N LEU A 153 -17.37 10.12 5.97
CA LEU A 153 -17.73 9.74 4.61
C LEU A 153 -17.35 8.30 4.23
N GLU A 154 -18.23 7.34 4.52
CA GLU A 154 -18.74 6.29 3.63
C GLU A 154 -19.58 5.30 4.45
N ALA A 155 -20.82 5.01 4.03
CA ALA A 155 -21.58 3.90 4.61
C ALA A 155 -20.82 2.60 4.32
N VAL A 156 -20.71 1.69 5.31
CA VAL A 156 -20.00 0.39 5.23
C VAL A 156 -20.25 -0.34 3.90
N GLN A 157 -21.46 -0.24 3.36
CA GLN A 157 -21.90 -0.85 2.10
C GLN A 157 -21.11 -0.38 0.86
N ASN A 158 -20.63 0.86 0.81
CA ASN A 158 -19.85 1.38 -0.33
C ASN A 158 -18.38 0.93 -0.29
N PHE A 159 -17.86 0.64 0.90
CA PHE A 159 -16.49 0.19 1.09
C PHE A 159 -16.28 -1.21 0.50
N GLU A 160 -17.20 -2.15 0.78
CA GLU A 160 -17.07 -3.56 0.35
C GLU A 160 -16.94 -3.70 -1.17
N SER A 161 -17.79 -3.01 -1.92
CA SER A 161 -17.75 -3.02 -3.40
C SER A 161 -16.43 -2.48 -3.95
N MET A 162 -15.93 -1.39 -3.37
CA MET A 162 -14.64 -0.82 -3.74
C MET A 162 -13.48 -1.73 -3.37
N ALA A 163 -13.46 -2.25 -2.14
CA ALA A 163 -12.45 -3.15 -1.60
C ALA A 163 -12.33 -4.41 -2.47
N TRP A 164 -13.46 -5.01 -2.85
CA TRP A 164 -13.49 -6.17 -3.74
C TRP A 164 -12.87 -5.86 -5.12
N ARG A 165 -13.18 -4.70 -5.71
CA ARG A 165 -12.60 -4.30 -6.99
C ARG A 165 -11.09 -4.07 -6.89
N PHE A 166 -10.63 -3.41 -5.82
CA PHE A 166 -9.21 -3.17 -5.58
C PHE A 166 -8.46 -4.48 -5.36
N LYS A 167 -9.00 -5.37 -4.53
CA LYS A 167 -8.50 -6.73 -4.34
C LYS A 167 -8.32 -7.44 -5.68
N THR A 168 -9.38 -7.53 -6.48
CA THR A 168 -9.37 -8.24 -7.76
C THR A 168 -8.31 -7.67 -8.71
N GLN A 169 -8.21 -6.33 -8.79
CA GLN A 169 -7.22 -5.68 -9.66
C GLN A 169 -5.78 -5.90 -9.18
N LEU A 170 -5.53 -5.81 -7.88
CA LEU A 170 -4.20 -6.06 -7.31
C LEU A 170 -3.78 -7.52 -7.50
N GLU A 171 -4.66 -8.48 -7.23
CA GLU A 171 -4.37 -9.91 -7.44
C GLU A 171 -4.07 -10.22 -8.91
N GLN A 172 -4.81 -9.60 -9.85
CA GLN A 172 -4.55 -9.76 -11.28
C GLN A 172 -3.18 -9.20 -11.69
N GLN A 173 -2.82 -8.01 -11.22
CA GLN A 173 -1.54 -7.37 -11.56
C GLN A 173 -0.34 -8.07 -10.88
N LEU A 174 -0.53 -8.57 -9.66
CA LEU A 174 0.51 -9.22 -8.85
C LEU A 174 0.50 -10.75 -8.97
N ARG A 175 -0.25 -11.33 -9.92
CA ARG A 175 -0.41 -12.78 -10.09
C ARG A 175 0.92 -13.54 -10.18
N PHE A 176 1.97 -12.89 -10.69
CA PHE A 176 3.30 -13.47 -10.84
C PHE A 176 3.99 -13.74 -9.51
N LEU A 177 3.62 -13.02 -8.44
CA LEU A 177 4.09 -13.24 -7.08
C LEU A 177 3.24 -14.26 -6.29
N ARG A 178 2.11 -14.72 -6.85
CA ARG A 178 1.17 -15.65 -6.19
C ARG A 178 0.72 -15.15 -4.80
N VAL A 179 0.42 -13.86 -4.72
CA VAL A 179 -0.05 -13.19 -3.50
C VAL A 179 -1.57 -13.31 -3.34
N SER A 180 -2.04 -13.21 -2.10
CA SER A 180 -3.44 -12.89 -1.79
C SER A 180 -3.55 -11.41 -1.43
N VAL A 181 -4.70 -10.78 -1.67
CA VAL A 181 -4.90 -9.37 -1.30
C VAL A 181 -6.04 -9.22 -0.31
N GLN A 182 -5.80 -8.39 0.71
CA GLN A 182 -6.78 -7.90 1.66
C GLN A 182 -6.85 -6.37 1.53
N VAL A 183 -8.06 -5.83 1.48
CA VAL A 183 -8.28 -4.38 1.45
C VAL A 183 -9.11 -4.05 2.68
N GLU A 184 -8.46 -3.47 3.68
CA GLU A 184 -8.99 -3.37 5.03
C GLU A 184 -9.09 -1.90 5.48
N ASN A 185 -9.91 -1.65 6.48
CA ASN A 185 -9.94 -0.39 7.21
C ASN A 185 -10.09 -0.67 8.71
N SER A 186 -10.31 0.37 9.52
CA SER A 186 -10.49 0.25 10.97
C SER A 186 -11.69 -0.59 11.39
N PHE A 187 -12.68 -0.81 10.52
CA PHE A 187 -13.92 -1.53 10.78
C PHE A 187 -13.91 -2.97 10.24
N THR A 188 -13.14 -3.26 9.19
CA THR A 188 -13.13 -4.59 8.55
C THR A 188 -11.97 -5.49 8.97
N LEU A 189 -10.96 -4.92 9.63
CA LEU A 189 -9.81 -5.67 10.11
C LEU A 189 -10.26 -6.79 11.07
N PRO A 190 -9.95 -8.07 10.79
CA PRO A 190 -10.39 -9.18 11.64
C PRO A 190 -9.80 -9.12 13.06
N GLU A 191 -10.62 -9.37 14.09
CA GLU A 191 -10.17 -9.38 15.49
C GLU A 191 -9.03 -10.38 15.76
N ASN A 192 -9.01 -11.49 15.02
CA ASN A 192 -8.02 -12.55 15.14
C ASN A 192 -6.82 -12.37 14.20
N ALA A 193 -6.67 -11.22 13.52
CA ALA A 193 -5.53 -10.96 12.64
C ALA A 193 -4.18 -10.95 13.39
N GLY A 194 -4.22 -10.82 14.72
CA GLY A 194 -3.03 -10.73 15.56
C GLY A 194 -2.32 -9.36 15.44
N TRP A 195 -2.96 -8.40 14.78
CA TRP A 195 -2.61 -6.99 14.77
C TRP A 195 -3.88 -6.14 14.72
N LYS A 196 -3.82 -4.91 15.23
CA LYS A 196 -4.97 -4.00 15.30
C LYS A 196 -4.54 -2.54 15.27
N LEU A 197 -5.48 -1.63 15.02
CA LEU A 197 -5.28 -0.24 15.34
C LEU A 197 -5.35 -0.04 16.86
N LYS A 198 -4.41 0.75 17.38
CA LYS A 198 -4.45 1.22 18.76
C LYS A 198 -5.22 2.55 18.79
N GLU A 199 -6.27 2.59 19.60
CA GLU A 199 -7.05 3.80 19.91
C GLU A 199 -6.18 4.90 20.54
#